data_AF-A0A5D2XWC8-F1
#
_entry.id   AF-A0A5D2XWC8-F1
#
_cell.length_a   1.000
_cell.length_b   1.000
_cell.length_c   1.000
_cell.angle_alpha   90.00
_cell.angle_beta   90.00
_cell.angle_gamma   90.00
#
_symmetry.space_group_name_H-M   'P 1'
#
loop_
_entity.id
_entity.type
_entity.pdbx_description
1 polymer ?
#
loop_
_entity_poly.entity_id
_entity_poly.type
_entity_poly.pdbx_seq_one_letter_code
_entity_poly.pdbx_strand_id
1 'polypeptide(L)'
;SIYENILKFFNLFSQFRFQVMDAQRALLDELMGTARNLTEEEKKGYRELRWDDKEVCAFYMVRFCPHDLFVNTRSDLGQCPRVHDPKLKESFEKSSRHDAYVPKFEAELAKFCEKLVMDLDRRVRRGRERLAQEVEPAPPAPLSAEKSEQLSVLEEKIKNLLEQVESLGEAGKVDEAEALMRKVLLRFSIRF
;
A
#
# COMPACT_ATOMS: atom_id res chain seq x y z
N SER A 1 4.90 -17.60 -12.37
CA SER A 1 5.86 -17.33 -11.30
C SER A 1 5.70 -18.39 -10.21
N ILE A 2 6.71 -19.22 -9.97
CA ILE A 2 6.62 -20.37 -9.03
C ILE A 2 6.26 -19.91 -7.60
N TYR A 3 6.74 -18.72 -7.22
CA TYR A 3 6.46 -18.11 -5.92
C TYR A 3 5.00 -17.76 -5.67
N GLU A 4 4.25 -17.34 -6.70
CA GLU A 4 2.81 -17.06 -6.55
C GLU A 4 2.00 -18.34 -6.31
N ASN A 5 2.39 -19.45 -6.94
CA ASN A 5 1.74 -20.74 -6.73
C ASN A 5 2.06 -21.30 -5.34
N ILE A 6 3.28 -21.11 -4.83
CA ILE A 6 3.66 -21.51 -3.46
C ILE A 6 2.91 -20.68 -2.42
N LEU A 7 2.78 -19.36 -2.59
CA LEU A 7 2.02 -18.48 -1.69
C LEU A 7 0.52 -18.79 -1.70
N LYS A 8 -0.06 -19.07 -2.88
CA LYS A 8 -1.45 -19.54 -2.99
C LYS A 8 -1.63 -20.88 -2.31
N PHE A 9 -0.71 -21.83 -2.49
CA PHE A 9 -0.77 -23.14 -1.84
C PHE A 9 -0.63 -23.02 -0.32
N PHE A 10 0.27 -22.17 0.18
CA PHE A 10 0.48 -21.97 1.62
C PHE A 10 -0.74 -21.30 2.28
N ASN A 11 -1.33 -20.29 1.65
CA ASN A 11 -2.57 -19.66 2.14
C ASN A 11 -3.76 -20.63 2.10
N LEU A 12 -3.93 -21.36 1.00
CA LEU A 12 -4.99 -22.35 0.89
C LEU A 12 -4.82 -23.48 1.92
N PHE A 13 -3.59 -23.93 2.16
CA PHE A 13 -3.27 -24.95 3.15
C PHE A 13 -3.46 -24.46 4.59
N SER A 14 -3.09 -23.21 4.89
CA SER A 14 -3.33 -22.58 6.19
C SER A 14 -4.83 -22.40 6.45
N GLN A 15 -5.59 -21.95 5.44
CA GLN A 15 -7.03 -21.78 5.53
C GLN A 15 -7.75 -23.13 5.68
N PHE A 16 -7.31 -24.15 4.96
CA PHE A 16 -7.85 -25.51 5.07
C PHE A 16 -7.51 -26.15 6.42
N ARG A 17 -6.28 -25.98 6.93
CA ARG A 17 -5.86 -26.48 8.25
C ARG A 17 -6.63 -25.81 9.40
N PHE A 18 -6.93 -24.53 9.28
CA PHE A 18 -7.74 -23.79 10.25
C PHE A 18 -9.19 -24.31 10.26
N GLN A 19 -9.81 -24.49 9.08
CA GLN A 19 -11.15 -25.08 8.95
C GLN A 19 -11.25 -26.52 9.49
N VAL A 20 -10.25 -27.36 9.26
CA VAL A 20 -10.25 -28.76 9.73
C VAL A 20 -10.11 -28.83 11.26
N MET A 21 -9.28 -27.98 11.86
CA MET A 21 -9.14 -27.91 13.32
C MET A 21 -10.40 -27.38 13.99
N ASP A 22 -11.05 -26.36 13.42
CA ASP A 22 -12.30 -25.81 13.96
C ASP A 22 -13.49 -26.75 13.75
N ALA A 23 -13.54 -27.48 12.63
CA ALA A 23 -14.55 -28.51 12.40
C ALA A 23 -14.40 -29.71 13.35
N GLN A 24 -13.16 -30.15 13.62
CA GLN A 24 -12.91 -31.21 14.61
C GLN A 24 -13.24 -30.75 16.04
N ARG A 25 -12.97 -29.49 16.39
CA ARG A 25 -13.36 -28.89 17.67
C ARG A 25 -14.88 -28.80 17.80
N ALA A 26 -15.57 -28.31 16.78
CA ALA A 26 -17.03 -28.21 16.77
C ALA A 26 -17.70 -29.59 16.92
N LEU A 27 -17.19 -30.61 16.22
CA LEU A 27 -17.69 -31.98 16.35
C LEU A 27 -17.42 -32.57 17.76
N LEU A 28 -16.26 -32.28 18.36
CA LEU A 28 -15.94 -32.71 19.72
C LEU A 28 -16.78 -31.97 20.78
N ASP A 29 -17.09 -30.69 20.55
CA ASP A 29 -17.95 -29.87 21.42
C ASP A 29 -19.41 -30.34 21.37
N GLU A 30 -19.88 -30.82 20.22
CA GLU A 30 -21.20 -31.44 20.04
C GLU A 30 -21.31 -32.81 20.73
N LEU A 31 -20.20 -33.56 20.81
CA LEU A 31 -20.17 -34.89 21.41
C LEU A 31 -19.89 -34.89 22.93
N MET A 32 -19.18 -33.89 23.46
CA MET A 32 -18.67 -33.88 24.85
C MET A 32 -19.04 -32.62 25.67
N GLY A 33 -19.69 -31.63 25.05
CA GLY A 33 -20.10 -30.38 25.70
C GLY A 33 -18.96 -29.36 25.83
N THR A 34 -19.28 -28.09 25.55
CA THR A 34 -18.33 -26.94 25.57
C THR A 34 -17.73 -26.63 26.94
N ALA A 35 -18.21 -27.27 28.02
CA ALA A 35 -17.76 -27.06 29.39
C ALA A 35 -16.53 -27.92 29.79
N ARG A 36 -16.02 -28.78 28.91
CA ARG A 36 -14.93 -29.72 29.24
C ARG A 36 -13.58 -29.04 29.49
N ASN A 37 -13.34 -27.85 28.92
CA ASN A 37 -12.06 -27.14 29.04
C ASN A 37 -12.01 -26.14 30.21
N LEU A 38 -13.07 -26.04 31.01
CA LEU A 38 -13.11 -25.08 32.12
C LEU A 38 -12.63 -25.72 33.41
N THR A 39 -11.57 -25.16 33.99
CA THR A 39 -11.11 -25.51 35.33
C THR A 39 -12.06 -24.90 36.39
N GLU A 40 -12.20 -25.56 37.54
CA GLU A 40 -13.08 -25.13 38.65
C GLU A 40 -12.75 -23.72 39.20
N GLU A 41 -11.54 -23.22 38.92
CA GLU A 41 -11.06 -21.89 39.31
C GLU A 41 -11.54 -20.78 38.35
N GLU A 42 -11.66 -21.07 37.05
CA GLU A 42 -12.20 -20.13 36.05
C GLU A 42 -13.71 -19.91 36.21
N LYS A 43 -14.43 -20.90 36.76
CA LYS A 43 -15.87 -20.78 37.10
C LYS A 43 -16.16 -19.77 38.21
N LYS A 44 -15.21 -19.48 39.11
CA LYS A 44 -15.40 -18.55 40.24
C LYS A 44 -15.09 -17.09 39.90
N GLY A 45 -14.34 -16.83 38.82
CA GLY A 45 -14.02 -15.50 38.30
C GLY A 45 -14.87 -15.06 37.11
N TYR A 46 -15.65 -15.98 36.52
CA TYR A 46 -16.55 -15.73 35.40
C TYR A 46 -17.73 -14.86 35.86
N ARG A 47 -17.57 -13.53 35.89
CA ARG A 47 -18.73 -12.66 35.65
C ARG A 47 -19.18 -12.97 34.23
N GLU A 48 -20.45 -13.27 34.05
CA GLU A 48 -21.05 -13.29 32.71
C GLU A 48 -20.82 -11.92 32.08
N LEU A 49 -19.84 -11.83 31.18
CA LEU A 49 -19.60 -10.67 30.34
C LEU A 49 -20.90 -10.41 29.57
N ARG A 50 -21.46 -9.23 29.76
CA ARG A 50 -22.64 -8.78 29.03
C ARG A 50 -22.19 -7.98 27.82
N TRP A 51 -23.01 -7.95 26.79
CA TRP A 51 -22.78 -7.11 25.61
C TRP A 51 -22.73 -5.60 25.94
N ASP A 52 -23.27 -5.20 27.10
CA ASP A 52 -23.24 -3.83 27.63
C ASP A 52 -21.88 -3.45 28.27
N ASP A 53 -20.96 -4.40 28.47
CA ASP A 53 -19.69 -4.14 29.15
C ASP A 53 -18.68 -3.40 28.26
N LYS A 54 -17.92 -2.48 28.86
CA LYS A 54 -16.92 -1.66 28.14
C LYS A 54 -15.73 -2.47 27.61
N GLU A 55 -15.53 -3.68 28.12
CA GLU A 55 -14.50 -4.62 27.67
C GLU A 55 -14.85 -5.23 26.32
N VAL A 56 -16.14 -5.22 25.96
CA VAL A 56 -16.65 -5.74 24.69
C VAL A 56 -16.50 -4.67 23.60
N CYS A 57 -16.10 -5.10 22.40
CA CYS A 57 -15.90 -4.15 21.31
C CYS A 57 -17.23 -3.71 20.70
N ALA A 58 -17.63 -2.47 20.99
CA ALA A 58 -18.79 -1.82 20.37
C ALA A 58 -18.78 -1.90 18.83
N PHE A 59 -17.61 -1.76 18.20
CA PHE A 59 -17.47 -1.78 16.73
C PHE A 59 -17.81 -3.16 16.15
N TYR A 60 -17.37 -4.22 16.82
CA TYR A 60 -17.65 -5.60 16.44
C TYR A 60 -19.14 -5.95 16.58
N MET A 61 -19.79 -5.41 17.62
CA MET A 61 -21.21 -5.64 17.89
C MET A 61 -22.12 -5.11 16.77
N VAL A 62 -21.80 -3.96 16.19
CA VAL A 62 -22.63 -3.36 15.13
C VAL A 62 -22.31 -3.94 13.74
N ARG A 63 -21.05 -3.93 13.33
CA ARG A 63 -20.65 -4.29 11.96
C ARG A 63 -19.34 -5.06 11.93
N PHE A 64 -18.24 -4.34 12.09
CA PHE A 64 -16.89 -4.88 12.02
C PHE A 64 -15.94 -4.06 12.91
N CYS A 65 -14.90 -4.72 13.43
CA CYS A 65 -13.81 -4.03 14.11
C CYS A 65 -12.70 -3.72 13.10
N PRO A 66 -12.24 -2.46 12.97
CA PRO A 66 -11.13 -2.12 12.07
C PRO A 66 -9.82 -2.85 12.39
N HIS A 67 -9.59 -3.23 13.65
CA HIS A 67 -8.40 -3.98 14.06
C HIS A 67 -8.36 -5.37 13.38
N ASP A 68 -9.50 -6.05 13.29
CA ASP A 68 -9.61 -7.37 12.66
C ASP A 68 -9.52 -7.29 11.14
N LEU A 69 -9.92 -6.16 10.55
CA LEU A 69 -9.90 -5.97 9.09
C LEU A 69 -8.48 -5.75 8.55
N PHE A 70 -7.61 -5.11 9.32
CA PHE A 70 -6.27 -4.72 8.88
C PHE A 70 -5.14 -5.64 9.37
N VAL A 71 -5.47 -6.79 9.97
CA VAL A 71 -4.48 -7.79 10.40
C VAL A 71 -3.63 -8.23 9.20
N ASN A 72 -2.31 -8.33 9.40
CA ASN A 72 -1.33 -8.71 8.36
C ASN A 72 -1.23 -7.73 7.17
N THR A 73 -1.70 -6.49 7.32
CA THR A 73 -1.53 -5.45 6.29
C THR A 73 -0.46 -4.44 6.69
N ARG A 74 0.02 -3.63 5.72
CA ARG A 74 0.95 -2.53 6.00
C ARG A 74 0.38 -1.42 6.90
N SER A 75 -0.92 -1.47 7.17
CA SER A 75 -1.64 -0.54 8.05
C SER A 75 -2.22 -1.25 9.27
N ASP A 76 -1.60 -2.34 9.70
CA ASP A 76 -2.03 -3.09 10.88
C ASP A 76 -2.09 -2.20 12.12
N LEU A 77 -3.25 -2.24 12.79
CA LEU A 77 -3.52 -1.52 14.03
C LEU A 77 -3.19 -2.37 15.26
N GLY A 78 -2.81 -3.64 15.08
CA GLY A 78 -2.57 -4.62 16.12
C GLY A 78 -3.84 -5.34 16.58
N GLN A 79 -3.68 -6.22 17.56
CA GLN A 79 -4.80 -6.95 18.15
C GLN A 79 -5.77 -5.99 18.84
N CYS A 80 -7.08 -6.24 18.69
CA CYS A 80 -8.07 -5.41 19.33
C CYS A 80 -7.93 -5.48 20.86
N PRO A 81 -7.91 -4.34 21.58
CA PRO A 81 -7.86 -4.34 23.05
C PRO A 81 -9.18 -4.76 23.71
N ARG A 82 -10.22 -5.05 22.91
CA ARG A 82 -11.57 -5.38 23.37
C ARG A 82 -11.97 -6.77 22.89
N VAL A 83 -12.89 -7.38 23.61
CA VAL A 83 -13.36 -8.75 23.38
C VAL A 83 -14.30 -8.79 22.17
N HIS A 84 -14.01 -9.70 21.24
CA HIS A 84 -14.85 -10.05 20.08
C HIS A 84 -15.41 -11.46 20.29
N ASP A 85 -16.57 -11.57 20.93
CA ASP A 85 -17.25 -12.86 21.11
C ASP A 85 -18.51 -12.92 20.23
N PRO A 86 -18.63 -13.88 19.29
CA PRO A 86 -19.82 -14.04 18.48
C PRO A 86 -21.08 -14.35 19.30
N LYS A 87 -20.97 -15.02 20.45
CA LYS A 87 -22.13 -15.32 21.32
C LYS A 87 -22.74 -14.05 21.92
N LEU A 88 -21.90 -13.07 22.24
CA LEU A 88 -22.34 -11.76 22.72
C LEU A 88 -23.01 -10.95 21.61
N LYS A 89 -22.52 -11.08 20.37
CA LYS A 89 -23.14 -10.44 19.21
C LYS A 89 -24.54 -10.99 18.94
N GLU A 90 -24.72 -12.31 18.94
CA GLU A 90 -26.05 -12.91 18.81
C GLU A 90 -27.00 -12.48 19.95
N SER A 91 -26.47 -12.36 21.18
CA SER A 91 -27.25 -11.92 22.33
C SER A 91 -27.67 -10.45 22.21
N PHE A 92 -26.81 -9.60 21.62
CA PHE A 92 -27.11 -8.21 21.33
C PHE A 92 -28.17 -8.07 20.24
N GLU A 93 -28.06 -8.82 19.14
CA GLU A 93 -29.03 -8.83 18.03
C GLU A 93 -30.43 -9.33 18.47
N LYS A 94 -30.47 -10.26 19.43
CA LYS A 94 -31.73 -10.76 20.01
C LYS A 94 -32.32 -9.83 21.09
N SER A 95 -31.58 -8.82 21.53
CA SER A 95 -32.01 -7.94 22.61
C SER A 95 -32.97 -6.85 22.13
N SER A 96 -33.99 -6.53 22.92
CA SER A 96 -34.92 -5.42 22.63
C SER A 96 -34.27 -4.03 22.67
N ARG A 97 -33.06 -3.93 23.23
CA ARG A 97 -32.28 -2.68 23.37
C ARG A 97 -31.34 -2.45 22.19
N HIS A 98 -31.26 -3.39 21.24
CA HIS A 98 -30.42 -3.31 20.05
C HIS A 98 -30.57 -1.97 19.32
N ASP A 99 -31.78 -1.65 18.89
CA ASP A 99 -32.05 -0.48 18.02
C ASP A 99 -31.74 0.86 18.70
N ALA A 100 -31.79 0.92 20.03
CA ALA A 100 -31.44 2.12 20.79
C ALA A 100 -29.92 2.32 20.93
N TYR A 101 -29.14 1.25 20.85
CA TYR A 101 -27.69 1.27 21.05
C TYR A 101 -26.90 1.27 19.74
N VAL A 102 -27.44 0.71 18.66
CA VAL A 102 -26.82 0.71 17.33
C VAL A 102 -26.37 2.13 16.91
N PRO A 103 -27.20 3.19 16.95
CA PRO A 103 -26.78 4.52 16.50
C PRO A 103 -25.61 5.10 17.32
N LYS A 104 -25.51 4.75 18.61
CA LYS A 104 -24.42 5.22 19.48
C LYS A 104 -23.11 4.56 19.10
N PHE A 105 -23.13 3.24 18.94
CA PHE A 105 -21.95 2.48 18.54
C PHE A 105 -21.52 2.79 17.10
N GLU A 106 -22.48 3.02 16.19
CA GLU A 106 -22.20 3.51 14.83
C GLU A 106 -21.53 4.88 14.84
N ALA A 107 -22.03 5.82 15.64
CA ALA A 107 -21.43 7.14 15.76
C ALA A 107 -19.99 7.09 16.32
N GLU A 108 -19.71 6.20 17.27
CA GLU A 108 -18.35 5.97 17.76
C GLU A 108 -17.45 5.35 16.69
N LEU A 109 -17.96 4.38 15.93
CA LEU A 109 -17.24 3.77 14.82
C LEU A 109 -16.94 4.80 13.72
N ALA A 110 -17.92 5.64 13.36
CA ALA A 110 -17.74 6.70 12.37
C ALA A 110 -16.63 7.68 12.78
N LYS A 111 -16.63 8.15 14.04
CA LYS A 111 -15.57 9.01 14.59
C LYS A 111 -14.20 8.33 14.56
N PHE A 112 -14.14 7.02 14.79
CA PHE A 112 -12.89 6.29 14.70
C PHE A 112 -12.41 6.16 13.25
N CYS A 113 -13.30 5.87 12.31
CA CYS A 113 -13.00 5.84 10.87
C CYS A 113 -12.52 7.20 10.36
N GLU A 114 -13.14 8.30 10.77
CA GLU A 114 -12.70 9.66 10.43
C GLU A 114 -11.25 9.91 10.86
N LYS A 115 -10.87 9.50 12.09
CA LYS A 115 -9.48 9.60 12.56
C LYS A 115 -8.52 8.80 11.69
N LEU A 116 -8.89 7.57 11.33
CA LEU A 116 -8.07 6.74 10.45
C LEU A 116 -7.88 7.37 9.07
N VAL A 117 -8.94 7.95 8.49
CA VAL A 117 -8.86 8.68 7.21
C VAL A 117 -7.92 9.87 7.34
N MET A 118 -8.04 10.68 8.40
CA MET A 118 -7.13 11.81 8.63
C MET A 118 -5.66 11.38 8.75
N ASP A 119 -5.38 10.25 9.40
CA ASP A 119 -4.02 9.73 9.54
C ASP A 119 -3.47 9.21 8.20
N LEU A 120 -4.32 8.58 7.39
CA LEU A 120 -3.98 8.18 6.02
C LEU A 120 -3.72 9.39 5.13
N ASP A 121 -4.56 10.43 5.19
CA ASP A 121 -4.36 11.67 4.44
C ASP A 121 -3.04 12.35 4.82
N ARG A 122 -2.72 12.40 6.12
CA ARG A 122 -1.41 12.91 6.59
C ARG A 122 -0.24 12.08 6.08
N ARG A 123 -0.40 10.75 5.99
CA ARG A 123 0.63 9.85 5.44
C ARG A 123 0.80 10.07 3.94
N VAL A 124 -0.30 10.20 3.20
CA VAL A 124 -0.31 10.51 1.76
C VAL A 124 0.33 11.86 1.49
N ARG A 125 -0.02 12.90 2.25
CA ARG A 125 0.58 14.24 2.11
C ARG A 125 2.10 14.20 2.27
N ARG A 126 2.59 13.55 3.33
CA ARG A 126 4.05 13.36 3.56
C ARG A 126 4.70 12.49 2.49
N GLY A 127 3.98 11.54 1.90
CA GLY A 127 4.46 10.75 0.77
C GLY A 127 4.62 11.62 -0.49
N ARG A 128 3.62 12.45 -0.79
CA ARG A 128 3.64 13.38 -1.93
C ARG A 128 4.72 14.44 -1.79
N GLU A 129 4.93 14.98 -0.59
CA GLU A 129 5.97 15.98 -0.32
C GLU A 129 7.38 15.41 -0.54
N ARG A 130 7.64 14.18 -0.06
CA ARG A 130 8.89 13.46 -0.34
C ARG A 130 9.11 13.24 -1.84
N LEU A 131 8.08 12.78 -2.55
CA LEU A 131 8.15 12.60 -4.00
C LEU A 131 8.38 13.92 -4.74
N ALA A 132 7.73 15.01 -4.33
CA ALA A 132 7.93 16.32 -4.93
C ALA A 132 9.37 16.84 -4.73
N GLN A 133 9.97 16.57 -3.56
CA GLN A 133 11.36 16.93 -3.29
C GLN A 133 12.37 16.08 -4.09
N GLU A 134 12.06 14.82 -4.37
CA GLU A 134 12.88 13.96 -5.25
C GLU A 134 12.73 14.33 -6.74
N VAL A 135 11.59 14.91 -7.12
CA VAL A 135 11.29 15.35 -8.50
C VAL A 135 11.81 16.76 -8.80
N GLU A 136 12.31 17.52 -7.83
CA GLU A 136 13.23 18.62 -8.09
C GLU A 136 14.61 17.99 -8.36
N PRO A 137 15.01 17.70 -9.62
CA PRO A 137 16.40 17.41 -9.88
C PRO A 137 17.18 18.59 -9.31
N ALA A 138 18.19 18.31 -8.49
CA ALA A 138 19.19 19.32 -8.18
C ALA A 138 19.50 20.06 -9.50
N PRO A 139 19.38 21.40 -9.55
CA PRO A 139 19.58 22.12 -10.80
C PRO A 139 20.89 21.58 -11.39
N PRO A 140 20.90 21.12 -12.66
CA PRO A 140 22.07 20.47 -13.22
C PRO A 140 23.24 21.37 -12.88
N ALA A 141 24.21 20.81 -12.14
CA ALA A 141 25.32 21.59 -11.61
C ALA A 141 25.80 22.52 -12.72
N PRO A 142 25.92 23.85 -12.48
CA PRO A 142 26.19 24.80 -13.55
C PRO A 142 27.37 24.26 -14.35
N LEU A 143 27.10 24.02 -15.64
CA LEU A 143 28.09 23.48 -16.57
C LEU A 143 29.37 24.29 -16.34
N SER A 144 30.47 23.63 -15.99
CA SER A 144 31.71 24.36 -15.71
C SER A 144 32.04 25.25 -16.90
N ALA A 145 32.57 26.46 -16.65
CA ALA A 145 32.87 27.42 -17.73
C ALA A 145 33.65 26.77 -18.88
N GLU A 146 34.57 25.86 -18.57
CA GLU A 146 35.30 25.03 -19.53
C GLU A 146 34.40 24.16 -20.43
N LYS A 147 33.36 23.52 -19.89
CA LYS A 147 32.41 22.72 -20.69
C LYS A 147 31.53 23.61 -21.55
N SER A 148 31.14 24.78 -21.05
CA SER A 148 30.38 25.76 -21.84
C SER A 148 31.19 26.27 -23.04
N GLU A 149 32.47 26.54 -22.85
CA GLU A 149 33.38 26.98 -23.91
C GLU A 149 33.70 25.85 -24.92
N GLN A 150 33.83 24.62 -24.45
CA GLN A 150 33.95 23.46 -25.34
C GLN A 150 32.68 23.27 -26.21
N LEU A 151 31.49 23.52 -25.65
CA LEU A 151 30.24 23.45 -26.39
C LEU A 151 30.14 24.56 -27.45
N SER A 152 30.51 25.79 -27.13
CA SER A 152 30.48 26.90 -28.11
C SER A 152 31.46 26.66 -29.27
N VAL A 153 32.68 26.20 -28.98
CA VAL A 153 33.69 25.86 -30.00
C VAL A 153 33.21 24.70 -30.89
N LEU A 154 32.52 23.71 -30.32
CA LEU A 154 31.94 22.60 -31.10
C LEU A 154 30.78 23.08 -31.98
N GLU A 155 29.96 24.01 -31.49
CA GLU A 155 28.86 24.60 -32.25
C GLU A 155 29.35 25.43 -33.44
N GLU A 156 30.40 26.23 -33.26
CA GLU A 156 31.05 26.95 -34.36
C GLU A 156 31.63 25.99 -35.41
N LYS A 157 32.29 24.91 -34.97
CA LYS A 157 32.80 23.87 -35.88
C LYS A 157 31.69 23.18 -36.66
N ILE A 158 30.51 22.99 -36.05
CA ILE A 158 29.35 22.42 -36.75
C ILE A 158 28.82 23.40 -37.79
N LYS A 159 28.68 24.69 -37.45
CA LYS A 159 28.24 25.73 -38.41
C LYS A 159 29.16 25.79 -39.63
N ASN A 160 30.48 25.83 -39.42
CA ASN A 160 31.45 25.84 -40.51
C ASN A 160 31.37 24.58 -41.39
N LEU A 161 31.10 23.41 -40.81
CA LEU A 161 30.93 22.18 -41.58
C LEU A 161 29.61 22.17 -42.37
N LEU A 162 28.54 22.78 -41.86
CA LEU A 162 27.28 22.92 -42.59
C LEU A 162 27.41 23.86 -43.79
N GLU A 163 28.08 25.01 -43.62
CA GLU A 163 28.38 25.93 -44.73
C GLU A 163 29.23 25.26 -45.82
N GLN A 164 30.18 24.39 -45.43
CA GLN A 164 30.95 23.59 -46.39
C GLN A 164 30.10 22.56 -47.14
N VAL A 165 29.12 21.94 -46.47
CA VAL A 165 28.18 21.03 -47.13
C VAL A 165 27.29 21.79 -48.12
N GLU A 166 26.78 22.95 -47.75
CA GLU A 166 25.95 23.81 -48.61
C GLU A 166 26.71 24.26 -49.86
N SER A 167 27.92 24.80 -49.70
CA SER A 167 28.74 25.25 -50.82
C SER A 167 29.18 24.13 -51.77
N LEU A 168 29.50 22.93 -51.24
CA LEU A 168 29.79 21.75 -52.07
C LEU A 168 28.54 21.22 -52.79
N GLY A 169 27.36 21.35 -52.16
CA GLY A 169 26.08 21.08 -52.78
C GLY A 169 25.77 22.01 -53.95
N GLU A 170 25.99 23.32 -53.77
CA GLU A 170 25.82 24.34 -54.82
C GLU A 170 26.81 24.16 -55.98
N ALA A 171 28.03 23.70 -55.69
CA ALA A 171 29.06 23.38 -56.70
C ALA A 171 28.79 22.06 -57.45
N GLY A 172 27.71 21.34 -57.13
CA GLY A 172 27.34 20.08 -57.79
C GLY A 172 28.22 18.88 -57.40
N LYS A 173 29.04 19.00 -56.36
CA LYS A 173 29.90 17.91 -55.85
C LYS A 173 29.15 17.08 -54.81
N VAL A 174 28.11 16.40 -55.27
CA VAL A 174 27.14 15.68 -54.43
C VAL A 174 27.80 14.61 -53.55
N ASP A 175 28.76 13.85 -54.08
CA ASP A 175 29.46 12.78 -53.34
C ASP A 175 30.30 13.32 -52.16
N GLU A 176 30.96 14.47 -52.34
CA GLU A 176 31.79 15.11 -51.30
C GLU A 176 30.91 15.75 -50.22
N ALA A 177 29.80 16.39 -50.62
CA ALA A 177 28.83 16.98 -49.70
C ALA A 177 28.16 15.92 -48.81
N GLU A 178 27.79 14.77 -49.37
CA GLU A 178 27.17 13.67 -48.62
C GLU A 178 28.13 13.04 -47.58
N ALA A 179 29.42 12.92 -47.93
CA ALA A 179 30.44 12.42 -47.03
C ALA A 179 30.68 13.37 -45.83
N LEU A 180 30.64 14.69 -46.06
CA LEU A 180 30.73 15.70 -45.01
C LEU A 180 29.47 15.73 -44.14
N MET A 181 28.27 15.61 -44.75
CA MET A 181 27.01 15.55 -44.02
C MET A 181 26.95 14.34 -43.07
N ARG A 182 27.48 13.18 -43.49
CA ARG A 182 27.62 12.00 -42.60
C ARG A 182 28.52 12.27 -41.39
N LYS A 183 29.60 13.02 -41.55
CA LYS A 183 30.47 13.41 -40.42
C LYS A 183 29.76 14.35 -39.45
N VAL A 184 28.93 15.26 -39.95
CA VAL A 184 28.09 16.13 -39.11
C VAL A 184 27.11 15.28 -38.30
N LEU A 185 26.38 14.35 -38.94
CA LEU A 185 25.41 13.47 -38.27
C LEU A 185 26.03 12.59 -37.18
N LEU A 186 27.22 12.03 -37.40
CA LEU A 186 27.93 11.25 -36.38
C LEU A 186 28.28 12.08 -35.14
N ARG A 187 28.59 13.37 -35.31
CA ARG A 187 28.85 14.27 -34.17
C ARG A 187 27.59 14.63 -33.40
N PHE A 188 26.44 14.73 -34.07
CA PHE A 188 25.15 14.93 -33.39
C PHE A 188 24.70 13.70 -32.61
N SER A 189 25.00 12.48 -33.09
CA SER A 189 24.61 11.23 -32.42
C SER A 189 25.31 10.97 -31.09
N ILE A 190 26.43 11.64 -30.80
CA ILE A 190 27.14 11.52 -29.51
C ILE A 190 26.55 12.48 -28.47
N ARG A 191 25.68 13.43 -28.89
CA ARG A 191 25.09 14.48 -28.05
C ARG A 191 23.71 14.10 -27.48
N PHE A 192 23.13 12.96 -27.87
CA PHE A 192 21.87 12.42 -27.37
C PHE A 192 22.05 11.02 -26.78
#